data_AF-A0A1J5C611-F1
#
_entry.id   AF-A0A1J5C611-F1
#
_cell.length_a   1.000
_cell.length_b   1.000
_cell.length_c   1.000
_cell.angle_alpha   90.00
_cell.angle_beta   90.00
_cell.angle_gamma   90.00
#
_symmetry.space_group_name_H-M   'P 1'
#
loop_
_entity.id
_entity.type
_entity.pdbx_description
1 polymer ?
#
loop_
_entity_poly.entity_id
_entity_poly.type
_entity_poly.pdbx_seq_one_letter_code
_entity_poly.pdbx_strand_id
1 'polypeptide(L)'
;MGELHFEEIGLLGQMKIEVIDTEGFKFDASVFPAVLSECLVTGVIQWRCTPPIGSIVRVDGKGLNPGCQYLALAWGATLGTDAPELVFLQANRWALARLSLPKVLGRTSQMVHVTLSALDAMANIDFDNEPEQRRSQPIAPHLLSSTVGLALSEMSSQLLLRLSWQAVLSANELKAEIFPLG
;
A
#
# COMPACT_ATOMS: atom_id res chain seq x y z
N MET A 1 3.49 19.50 -23.60
CA MET A 1 3.48 19.25 -22.15
C MET A 1 2.05 19.42 -21.70
N GLY A 2 1.34 18.32 -21.47
CA GLY A 2 -0.05 18.37 -21.02
C GLY A 2 -0.09 18.50 -19.51
N GLU A 3 -0.73 19.55 -19.01
CA GLU A 3 -1.07 19.68 -17.60
C GLU A 3 -2.03 18.54 -17.23
N LEU A 4 -1.58 17.63 -16.36
CA LEU A 4 -2.46 16.65 -15.76
C LEU A 4 -3.36 17.40 -14.77
N HIS A 5 -4.59 17.71 -15.20
CA HIS A 5 -5.63 18.22 -14.32
C HIS A 5 -5.98 17.14 -13.28
N PHE A 6 -5.54 17.34 -12.04
CA PHE A 6 -5.74 16.44 -10.90
C PHE A 6 -7.21 16.27 -10.47
N GLU A 7 -8.16 16.98 -11.11
CA GLU A 7 -9.57 16.98 -10.72
C GLU A 7 -10.34 15.72 -11.14
N GLU A 8 -9.85 14.93 -12.10
CA GLU A 8 -10.51 13.66 -12.53
C GLU A 8 -10.01 12.40 -11.80
N ILE A 9 -8.97 12.50 -10.96
CA ILE A 9 -8.42 11.36 -10.18
C ILE A 9 -9.33 11.01 -8.97
N GLY A 10 -10.38 11.79 -8.72
CA GLY A 10 -11.28 11.66 -7.57
C GLY A 10 -12.21 10.43 -7.56
N LEU A 11 -12.26 9.61 -8.62
CA LEU A 11 -13.25 8.53 -8.75
C LEU A 11 -12.81 7.17 -8.20
N LEU A 12 -11.52 6.93 -7.97
CA LEU A 12 -10.98 5.61 -7.58
C LEU A 12 -10.65 5.46 -6.08
N GLY A 13 -10.94 6.49 -5.28
CA GLY A 13 -10.72 6.48 -3.83
C GLY A 13 -9.25 6.64 -3.43
N GLN A 14 -8.98 7.56 -2.52
CA GLN A 14 -7.64 7.79 -1.98
C GLN A 14 -7.24 6.67 -1.02
N MET A 15 -6.05 6.11 -1.20
CA MET A 15 -5.42 5.22 -0.21
C MET A 15 -4.44 6.01 0.66
N LYS A 16 -4.16 5.51 1.86
CA LYS A 16 -3.15 6.08 2.76
C LYS A 16 -2.23 5.00 3.30
N ILE A 17 -0.94 5.31 3.35
CA ILE A 17 0.08 4.49 3.98
C ILE A 17 0.64 5.31 5.13
N GLU A 18 0.68 4.73 6.32
CA GLU A 18 1.30 5.32 7.50
C GLU A 18 2.31 4.32 8.05
N VAL A 19 3.53 4.77 8.33
CA VAL A 19 4.61 3.93 8.87
C VAL A 19 5.26 4.64 10.03
N ILE A 20 5.47 3.90 11.11
CA ILE A 20 6.30 4.31 12.23
C ILE A 20 7.48 3.35 12.27
N ASP A 21 8.69 3.89 12.20
CA ASP A 21 9.90 3.09 12.29
C ASP A 21 10.21 2.70 13.75
N THR A 22 11.24 1.87 13.94
CA THR A 22 11.68 1.43 15.27
C THR A 22 12.26 2.55 16.14
N GLU A 23 12.60 3.71 15.56
CA GLU A 23 13.10 4.90 16.26
C GLU A 23 11.97 5.89 16.61
N GLY A 24 10.75 5.62 16.13
CA GLY A 24 9.55 6.44 16.38
C GLY A 24 9.29 7.51 15.32
N PHE A 25 10.08 7.57 14.24
CA PHE A 25 9.82 8.48 13.13
C PHE A 25 8.57 8.05 12.37
N LYS A 26 7.73 9.04 12.06
CA LYS A 26 6.44 8.82 11.38
C LYS A 26 6.52 9.32 9.96
N PHE A 27 5.98 8.51 9.07
CA PHE A 27 5.92 8.81 7.64
C PHE A 27 4.54 8.46 7.13
N ASP A 28 3.97 9.33 6.32
CA ASP A 28 2.70 9.07 5.68
C ASP A 28 2.73 9.42 4.20
N ALA A 29 2.03 8.60 3.42
CA ALA A 29 1.82 8.79 2.01
C ALA A 29 0.33 8.81 1.70
N SER A 30 -0.05 9.73 0.83
CA SER A 30 -1.29 9.64 0.08
C SER A 30 -1.02 8.95 -1.24
N VAL A 31 -1.78 7.90 -1.56
CA VAL A 31 -1.70 7.21 -2.84
C VAL A 31 -3.01 7.42 -3.58
N PHE A 32 -2.92 7.98 -4.78
CA PHE A 32 -4.03 8.32 -5.64
C PHE A 32 -3.99 7.37 -6.85
N PRO A 33 -4.84 6.33 -6.89
CA PRO A 33 -4.96 5.46 -8.04
C PRO A 33 -5.37 6.27 -9.27
N ALA A 34 -4.63 6.14 -10.36
CA ALA A 34 -4.93 6.79 -11.64
C ALA A 34 -5.51 5.78 -12.64
N VAL A 35 -4.95 4.56 -12.68
CA VAL A 35 -5.44 3.46 -13.53
C VAL A 35 -5.41 2.16 -12.73
N LEU A 36 -6.53 1.44 -12.73
CA LEU A 36 -6.67 0.12 -12.13
C LEU A 36 -7.28 -0.81 -13.17
N SER A 37 -6.43 -1.61 -13.81
CA SER A 37 -6.85 -2.54 -14.86
C SER A 37 -6.09 -3.85 -14.79
N GLU A 38 -6.61 -4.86 -15.48
CA GLU A 38 -6.01 -6.20 -15.58
C GLU A 38 -4.67 -6.23 -16.32
N CYS A 39 -4.25 -5.13 -16.95
CA CYS A 39 -2.98 -5.03 -17.68
C CYS A 39 -2.02 -4.02 -17.07
N LEU A 40 -2.54 -3.05 -16.34
CA LEU A 40 -1.78 -1.90 -15.89
C LEU A 40 -2.41 -1.30 -14.64
N VAL A 41 -1.56 -1.07 -13.66
CA VAL A 41 -1.90 -0.42 -12.41
C VAL A 41 -0.98 0.77 -12.23
N THR A 42 -1.53 1.99 -12.17
CA THR A 42 -0.74 3.21 -11.97
C THR A 42 -1.36 4.13 -10.95
N GLY A 43 -0.53 4.87 -10.22
CA GLY A 43 -0.99 5.86 -9.26
C GLY A 43 0.08 6.89 -8.94
N VAL A 44 -0.38 8.02 -8.42
CA VAL A 44 0.48 9.08 -7.89
C VAL A 44 0.62 8.87 -6.39
N ILE A 45 1.84 8.97 -5.88
CA ILE A 45 2.16 8.90 -4.47
C ILE A 45 2.71 10.24 -4.05
N GLN A 46 2.23 10.72 -2.91
CA GLN A 46 2.73 11.93 -2.29
C GLN A 46 3.06 11.62 -0.84
N TRP A 47 4.36 11.58 -0.54
CA TRP A 47 4.89 11.44 0.80
C TRP A 47 4.87 12.80 1.50
N ARG A 48 4.36 12.82 2.74
CA ARG A 48 4.34 13.99 3.60
C ARG A 48 5.64 14.09 4.38
N CYS A 49 6.70 14.42 3.67
CA CYS A 49 8.02 14.76 4.22
C CYS A 49 8.36 16.23 3.92
N THR A 50 9.48 16.71 4.46
CA THR A 50 10.03 18.04 4.17
C THR A 50 11.44 17.88 3.60
N PRO A 51 11.68 18.21 2.31
CA PRO A 51 10.70 18.67 1.31
C PRO A 51 9.69 17.57 0.92
N PRO A 52 8.49 17.91 0.40
CA PRO A 52 7.53 16.92 -0.08
C PRO A 52 8.11 16.11 -1.24
N ILE A 53 7.86 14.80 -1.24
CA ILE A 53 8.33 13.90 -2.30
C ILE A 53 7.13 13.30 -3.00
N GLY A 54 7.07 13.51 -4.30
CA GLY A 54 6.06 12.95 -5.19
C GLY A 54 6.67 11.90 -6.12
N SER A 55 5.92 10.84 -6.40
CA SER A 55 6.30 9.87 -7.42
C SER A 55 5.08 9.31 -8.16
N ILE A 56 5.31 8.82 -9.37
CA ILE A 56 4.36 7.99 -10.10
C ILE A 56 4.83 6.55 -9.96
N VAL A 57 3.95 5.68 -9.50
CA VAL A 57 4.17 4.23 -9.52
C VAL A 57 3.41 3.63 -10.69
N ARG A 58 4.10 2.75 -11.40
CA ARG A 58 3.56 1.90 -12.43
C ARG A 58 3.84 0.45 -12.08
N VAL A 59 2.81 -0.38 -12.04
CA VAL A 59 2.93 -1.82 -11.85
C VAL A 59 2.31 -2.53 -13.04
N ASP A 60 3.02 -3.51 -13.60
CA ASP A 60 2.42 -4.40 -14.61
C ASP A 60 1.24 -5.12 -13.96
N GLY A 61 0.03 -4.87 -14.48
CA GLY A 61 -1.20 -5.37 -13.89
C GLY A 61 -1.60 -6.76 -14.39
N LYS A 62 -0.86 -7.33 -15.34
CA LYS A 62 -1.25 -8.54 -16.05
C LYS A 62 -1.61 -9.68 -15.10
N GLY A 63 -2.88 -10.10 -15.12
CA GLY A 63 -3.38 -11.21 -14.31
C GLY A 63 -3.76 -10.85 -12.87
N LEU A 64 -3.75 -9.56 -12.50
CA LEU A 64 -4.22 -9.12 -11.19
C LEU A 64 -5.74 -9.01 -11.13
N ASN A 65 -6.33 -9.75 -10.19
CA ASN A 65 -7.72 -9.56 -9.80
C ASN A 65 -7.97 -8.12 -9.31
N PRO A 66 -9.18 -7.56 -9.46
CA PRO A 66 -9.49 -6.17 -9.09
C PRO A 66 -9.08 -5.77 -7.65
N GLY A 67 -9.22 -6.67 -6.68
CA GLY A 67 -8.78 -6.41 -5.30
C GLY A 67 -7.26 -6.35 -5.11
N CYS A 68 -6.49 -7.06 -5.95
CA CYS A 68 -5.03 -7.08 -5.90
C CYS A 68 -4.41 -5.81 -6.50
N GLN A 69 -5.14 -5.05 -7.31
CA GLN A 69 -4.63 -3.85 -8.00
C GLN A 69 -4.32 -2.73 -7.00
N TYR A 70 -5.16 -2.52 -5.98
CA TYR A 70 -4.86 -1.57 -4.91
C TYR A 70 -3.65 -2.00 -4.06
N LEU A 71 -3.53 -3.30 -3.79
CA LEU A 71 -2.37 -3.84 -3.07
C LEU A 71 -1.08 -3.71 -3.90
N ALA A 72 -1.16 -3.88 -5.22
CA ALA A 72 -0.05 -3.64 -6.13
C ALA A 72 0.43 -2.18 -6.08
N LEU A 73 -0.48 -1.20 -6.01
CA LEU A 73 -0.11 0.20 -5.82
C LEU A 73 0.55 0.44 -4.46
N ALA A 74 -0.02 -0.09 -3.37
CA ALA A 74 0.57 0.05 -2.04
C ALA A 74 1.98 -0.55 -1.99
N TRP A 75 2.13 -1.76 -2.53
CA TRP A 75 3.40 -2.46 -2.67
C TRP A 75 4.40 -1.61 -3.46
N GLY A 76 4.04 -1.18 -4.68
CA GLY A 76 4.90 -0.34 -5.52
C GLY A 76 5.27 0.99 -4.84
N ALA A 77 4.34 1.62 -4.12
CA ALA A 77 4.59 2.86 -3.38
C ALA A 77 5.66 2.71 -2.32
N THR A 78 5.73 1.55 -1.67
CA THR A 78 6.71 1.24 -0.63
C THR A 78 8.01 0.63 -1.17
N LEU A 79 8.04 0.21 -2.44
CA LEU A 79 9.28 -0.16 -3.12
C LEU A 79 10.12 1.06 -3.50
N GLY A 80 9.49 2.23 -3.63
CA GLY A 80 10.17 3.49 -3.90
C GLY A 80 10.58 4.14 -2.60
N THR A 81 11.81 4.57 -2.48
CA THR A 81 12.27 5.62 -3.37
C THR A 81 13.78 5.79 -3.17
N ASP A 82 14.50 6.14 -4.24
CA ASP A 82 15.90 6.56 -4.18
C ASP A 82 16.13 7.85 -3.36
N ALA A 83 15.05 8.37 -2.75
CA ALA A 83 15.09 9.48 -1.82
C ALA A 83 15.66 9.03 -0.46
N PRO A 84 16.76 9.64 0.01
CA PRO A 84 17.38 9.31 1.29
C PRO A 84 16.39 9.29 2.48
N GLU A 85 15.39 10.17 2.44
CA GLU A 85 14.36 10.32 3.47
C GLU A 85 13.41 9.12 3.58
N LEU A 86 13.36 8.27 2.56
CA LEU A 86 12.39 7.18 2.42
C LEU A 86 13.05 5.80 2.27
N VAL A 87 14.40 5.74 2.33
CA VAL A 87 15.17 4.48 2.29
C VAL A 87 14.73 3.48 3.37
N PHE A 88 14.23 3.97 4.51
CA PHE A 88 13.76 3.10 5.60
C PHE A 88 12.52 2.26 5.19
N LEU A 89 11.73 2.67 4.18
CA LEU A 89 10.60 1.88 3.69
C LEU A 89 11.05 0.58 3.02
N GLN A 90 12.23 0.59 2.41
CA GLN A 90 12.90 -0.60 1.90
C GLN A 90 13.69 -1.33 2.99
N ALA A 91 13.88 -0.71 4.16
CA ALA A 91 14.48 -1.37 5.30
C ALA A 91 13.43 -2.17 6.08
N ASN A 92 13.88 -3.22 6.76
CA ASN A 92 13.07 -4.02 7.67
C ASN A 92 12.96 -3.40 9.07
N ARG A 93 12.87 -2.06 9.14
CA ARG A 93 12.96 -1.27 10.37
C ARG A 93 11.63 -0.60 10.75
N TRP A 94 10.51 -1.23 10.47
CA TRP A 94 9.18 -0.72 10.84
C TRP A 94 8.72 -1.29 12.18
N ALA A 95 8.09 -0.48 13.01
CA ALA A 95 7.46 -0.89 14.27
C ALA A 95 5.95 -0.99 14.13
N LEU A 96 5.35 -0.03 13.41
CA LEU A 96 3.93 -0.01 13.11
C LEU A 96 3.72 0.42 11.66
N ALA A 97 2.77 -0.22 10.98
CA ALA A 97 2.39 0.17 9.63
C ALA A 97 0.88 0.09 9.47
N ARG A 98 0.29 1.03 8.75
CA ARG A 98 -1.13 1.05 8.46
C ARG A 98 -1.36 1.34 6.98
N LEU A 99 -2.20 0.51 6.36
CA LEU A 99 -2.71 0.72 5.01
C LEU A 99 -4.21 0.99 5.10
N SER A 100 -4.65 2.10 4.52
CA SER A 100 -6.05 2.46 4.39
C SER A 100 -6.47 2.37 2.93
N LEU A 101 -7.49 1.57 2.64
CA LEU A 101 -7.97 1.27 1.29
C LEU A 101 -9.45 1.61 1.17
N PRO A 102 -9.92 2.09 0.00
CA PRO A 102 -11.35 2.10 -0.28
C PRO A 102 -11.87 0.65 -0.28
N LYS A 103 -13.05 0.42 0.28
CA LYS A 103 -13.70 -0.89 0.23
C LYS A 103 -14.10 -1.18 -1.21
N VAL A 104 -13.34 -2.06 -1.86
CA VAL A 104 -13.47 -2.43 -3.28
C VAL A 104 -14.83 -3.07 -3.60
N LEU A 105 -15.62 -3.46 -2.60
CA LEU A 105 -16.91 -4.12 -2.74
C LEU A 105 -18.07 -3.16 -2.38
N GLY A 106 -18.44 -2.32 -3.35
CA GLY A 106 -19.83 -1.88 -3.53
C GLY A 106 -20.31 -0.59 -2.84
N ARG A 107 -19.53 0.06 -1.96
CA ARG A 107 -19.91 1.38 -1.40
C ARG A 107 -18.72 2.33 -1.30
N THR A 108 -18.85 3.49 -1.95
CA THR A 108 -17.81 4.50 -2.21
C THR A 108 -17.33 5.28 -0.99
N SER A 109 -17.89 5.06 0.21
CA SER A 109 -17.53 5.81 1.43
C SER A 109 -17.00 4.95 2.58
N GLN A 110 -16.84 3.64 2.40
CA GLN A 110 -16.30 2.76 3.44
C GLN A 110 -14.81 2.55 3.21
N MET A 111 -14.00 2.87 4.23
CA MET A 111 -12.57 2.53 4.24
C MET A 111 -12.33 1.24 5.00
N VAL A 112 -11.30 0.53 4.58
CA VAL A 112 -10.73 -0.60 5.28
C VAL A 112 -9.33 -0.23 5.73
N HIS A 113 -9.03 -0.53 6.99
CA HIS A 113 -7.75 -0.25 7.61
C HIS A 113 -7.08 -1.55 7.98
N VAL A 114 -5.89 -1.79 7.45
CA VAL A 114 -5.04 -2.91 7.85
C VAL A 114 -3.88 -2.32 8.66
N THR A 115 -3.76 -2.71 9.92
CA THR A 115 -2.71 -2.23 10.84
C THR A 115 -1.83 -3.40 11.24
N LEU A 116 -0.52 -3.24 11.12
CA LEU A 116 0.50 -4.19 11.51
C LEU A 116 1.29 -3.61 12.67
N SER A 117 1.46 -4.38 13.74
CA SER A 117 2.34 -4.08 14.86
C SER A 117 3.44 -5.13 14.91
N ALA A 118 4.69 -4.71 14.67
CA ALA A 118 5.84 -5.59 14.83
C ALA A 118 6.14 -5.86 16.32
N LEU A 119 5.80 -4.90 17.19
CA LEU A 119 5.93 -5.02 18.65
C LEU A 119 5.05 -6.14 19.21
N ASP A 120 3.79 -6.18 18.77
CA ASP A 120 2.83 -7.20 19.22
C ASP A 120 2.85 -8.44 18.32
N ALA A 121 3.59 -8.40 17.21
CA ALA A 121 3.56 -9.40 16.13
C ALA A 121 2.14 -9.71 15.62
N MET A 122 1.28 -8.69 15.55
CA MET A 122 -0.14 -8.82 15.20
C MET A 122 -0.53 -7.90 14.05
N ALA A 123 -1.32 -8.44 13.12
CA ALA A 123 -2.02 -7.66 12.10
C ALA A 123 -3.52 -7.65 12.38
N ASN A 124 -4.13 -6.49 12.20
CA ASN A 124 -5.54 -6.24 12.42
C ASN A 124 -6.16 -5.65 11.15
N ILE A 125 -7.40 -6.00 10.90
CA ILE A 125 -8.23 -5.36 9.88
C ILE A 125 -9.48 -4.79 10.52
N ASP A 126 -9.74 -3.51 10.24
CA ASP A 126 -10.88 -2.74 10.74
C ASP A 126 -11.64 -2.11 9.59
N PHE A 127 -12.96 -2.01 9.74
CA PHE A 127 -13.87 -1.39 8.79
C PHE A 127 -14.61 -0.26 9.50
N ASP A 128 -14.62 0.94 8.92
CA ASP A 128 -15.13 2.15 9.57
C ASP A 128 -16.57 2.02 10.10
N ASN A 129 -17.41 1.25 9.40
CA ASN A 129 -18.83 1.12 9.69
C ASN A 129 -19.27 -0.34 9.95
N GLU A 130 -18.32 -1.26 10.13
CA GLU A 130 -18.59 -2.70 10.32
C GLU A 130 -17.60 -3.27 11.38
N PRO A 131 -17.61 -2.77 12.63
CA PRO A 131 -16.67 -3.17 13.67
C PRO A 131 -16.77 -4.66 14.03
N GLU A 132 -17.89 -5.31 13.74
CA GLU A 132 -18.09 -6.76 13.91
C GLU A 132 -17.26 -7.60 12.92
N GLN A 133 -16.83 -7.02 11.80
CA GLN A 133 -15.99 -7.70 10.80
C GLN A 133 -14.49 -7.60 11.11
N ARG A 134 -14.15 -7.03 12.25
CA ARG A 134 -12.76 -6.94 12.74
C ARG A 134 -12.15 -8.31 12.84
N ARG A 135 -10.95 -8.44 12.30
CA ARG A 135 -10.18 -9.67 12.36
C ARG A 135 -8.75 -9.35 12.74
N SER A 136 -8.15 -10.28 13.45
CA SER A 136 -6.76 -10.20 13.88
C SER A 136 -6.08 -11.50 13.54
N GLN A 137 -4.81 -11.44 13.13
CA GLN A 137 -4.00 -12.63 12.94
C GLN A 137 -2.53 -12.34 13.25
N PRO A 138 -1.76 -13.33 13.70
CA PRO A 138 -0.32 -13.19 13.89
C PRO A 138 0.40 -12.85 12.60
N ILE A 139 1.47 -12.05 12.70
CA ILE A 139 2.38 -11.78 11.60
C ILE A 139 3.44 -12.88 11.58
N ALA A 140 3.65 -13.49 10.41
CA ALA A 140 4.68 -14.51 10.27
C ALA A 140 6.08 -13.91 10.56
N PRO A 141 6.99 -14.63 11.26
CA PRO A 141 8.28 -14.06 11.66
C PRO A 141 9.14 -13.49 10.53
N HIS A 142 9.08 -14.10 9.33
CA HIS A 142 9.81 -13.62 8.16
C HIS A 142 9.27 -12.29 7.60
N LEU A 143 8.00 -11.96 7.87
CA LEU A 143 7.42 -10.67 7.47
C LEU A 143 7.82 -9.55 8.44
N LEU A 144 8.01 -9.87 9.72
CA LEU A 144 8.54 -8.92 10.70
C LEU A 144 9.95 -8.42 10.34
N SER A 145 10.75 -9.29 9.71
CA SER A 145 12.08 -8.94 9.21
C SER A 145 12.11 -8.53 7.73
N SER A 146 10.94 -8.32 7.11
CA SER A 146 10.80 -7.90 5.72
C SER A 146 10.56 -6.39 5.58
N THR A 147 10.59 -5.89 4.35
CA THR A 147 10.22 -4.50 4.05
C THR A 147 8.76 -4.25 4.42
N VAL A 148 8.45 -3.01 4.82
CA VAL A 148 7.08 -2.65 5.22
C VAL A 148 6.09 -2.88 4.07
N GLY A 149 6.55 -2.68 2.83
CA GLY A 149 5.76 -2.93 1.64
C GLY A 149 5.33 -4.37 1.46
N LEU A 150 6.26 -5.31 1.62
CA LEU A 150 5.96 -6.73 1.52
C LEU A 150 5.04 -7.16 2.66
N ALA A 151 5.36 -6.75 3.89
CA ALA A 151 4.55 -7.08 5.07
C ALA A 151 3.11 -6.54 4.93
N LEU A 152 2.94 -5.26 4.59
CA LEU A 152 1.62 -4.65 4.39
C LEU A 152 0.84 -5.39 3.30
N SER A 153 1.46 -5.68 2.17
CA SER A 153 0.77 -6.30 1.03
C SER A 153 0.38 -7.75 1.33
N GLU A 154 1.26 -8.52 1.96
CA GLU A 154 0.97 -9.90 2.39
C GLU A 154 -0.15 -9.95 3.43
N MET A 155 -0.03 -9.18 4.52
CA MET A 155 -1.04 -9.20 5.58
C MET A 155 -2.38 -8.65 5.11
N SER A 156 -2.36 -7.59 4.30
CA SER A 156 -3.59 -7.04 3.70
C SER A 156 -4.24 -8.04 2.76
N SER A 157 -3.46 -8.70 1.91
CA SER A 157 -3.97 -9.74 1.00
C SER A 157 -4.60 -10.91 1.76
N GLN A 158 -3.95 -11.40 2.82
CA GLN A 158 -4.49 -12.50 3.61
C GLN A 158 -5.76 -12.11 4.37
N LEU A 159 -5.80 -10.91 4.95
CA LEU A 159 -6.95 -10.42 5.72
C LEU A 159 -8.13 -10.05 4.81
N LEU A 160 -7.89 -9.36 3.69
CA LEU A 160 -8.93 -8.90 2.78
C LEU A 160 -9.39 -9.98 1.81
N LEU A 161 -8.44 -10.62 1.14
CA LEU A 161 -8.68 -11.45 -0.05
C LEU A 161 -8.51 -12.95 0.23
N ARG A 162 -8.07 -13.32 1.43
CA ARG A 162 -7.82 -14.73 1.84
C ARG A 162 -6.83 -15.46 0.93
N LEU A 163 -5.84 -14.73 0.41
CA LEU A 163 -4.79 -15.26 -0.45
C LEU A 163 -3.43 -14.67 -0.09
N SER A 164 -2.36 -15.38 -0.43
CA SER A 164 -0.99 -14.91 -0.20
C SER A 164 -0.57 -13.93 -1.29
N TRP A 165 -0.03 -12.77 -0.89
CA TRP A 165 0.50 -11.78 -1.83
C TRP A 165 1.75 -12.31 -2.52
N GLN A 166 2.61 -13.02 -1.80
CA GLN A 166 3.80 -13.64 -2.38
C GLN A 166 3.46 -14.64 -3.48
N ALA A 167 2.35 -15.38 -3.33
CA ALA A 167 1.83 -16.23 -4.40
C ALA A 167 1.39 -15.41 -5.63
N VAL A 168 0.74 -14.25 -5.42
CA VAL A 168 0.38 -13.31 -6.50
C VAL A 168 1.62 -12.76 -7.21
N LEU A 169 2.65 -12.33 -6.46
CA LEU A 169 3.90 -11.85 -7.01
C LEU A 169 4.58 -12.92 -7.88
N SER A 170 4.62 -14.15 -7.37
CA SER A 170 5.29 -15.27 -8.03
C SER A 170 4.58 -15.71 -9.31
N ALA A 171 3.25 -15.66 -9.32
CA ALA A 171 2.43 -16.08 -10.46
C ALA A 171 2.42 -15.05 -11.61
N ASN A 172 2.68 -13.77 -11.34
CA ASN A 172 2.51 -12.69 -12.32
C ASN A 172 3.80 -11.94 -12.66
N GLU A 173 4.95 -12.35 -12.12
CA GLU A 173 6.26 -11.68 -12.32
C GLU A 173 6.17 -10.14 -12.15
N LEU A 174 5.41 -9.69 -11.15
CA LEU A 174 5.09 -8.26 -10.99
C LEU A 174 6.36 -7.42 -10.85
N LYS A 175 6.41 -6.33 -11.60
CA LYS A 175 7.45 -5.30 -11.52
C LYS A 175 6.80 -3.96 -11.27
N ALA A 176 7.36 -3.20 -10.34
CA ALA A 176 7.01 -1.81 -10.11
C ALA A 176 8.12 -0.91 -10.65
N GLU A 177 7.73 0.12 -11.39
CA GLU A 177 8.56 1.21 -11.86
C GLU A 177 8.13 2.50 -11.17
N ILE A 178 9.11 3.32 -10.79
CA ILE A 178 8.88 4.50 -9.96
C ILE A 178 9.55 5.69 -10.62
N PHE A 179 8.76 6.72 -10.88
CA PHE A 179 9.20 7.92 -11.57
C PHE A 179 9.06 9.10 -10.61
N PRO A 180 10.13 9.82 -10.25
CA PRO A 180 10.03 11.00 -9.40
C PRO A 180 9.21 12.09 -10.10
N LEU A 181 8.38 12.79 -9.33
CA LEU A 181 7.79 14.06 -9.76
C LEU A 181 8.84 15.13 -9.51
N GLY A 182 9.43 15.63 -10.60
CA GLY A 182 10.49 16.65 -10.58
C GLY A 182 10.04 18.03 -10.12
#